data_AF-A0A4Q5T3P8-F1
#
_entry.id   AF-A0A4Q5T3P8-F1
#
_cell.length_a   1.000
_cell.length_b   1.000
_cell.length_c   1.000
_cell.angle_alpha   90.00
_cell.angle_beta   90.00
_cell.angle_gamma   90.00
#
_symmetry.space_group_name_H-M   'P 1'
#
loop_
_entity.id
_entity.type
_entity.pdbx_description
1 polymer ?
#
loop_
_entity_poly.entity_id
_entity_poly.type
_entity_poly.pdbx_seq_one_letter_code
_entity_poly.pdbx_strand_id
1 'polypeptide(L)' 'QRSAKRRTHYKAQETTLSVDSTTGEMHVRHRAHVSEGKLFYKGKLVSEKAPLKA' A
#
# COMPACT_ATOMS: atom_id res chain seq x y z
N GLN A 1 23.85 13.69 25.57
CA GLN A 1 22.86 12.65 25.94
C GLN A 1 21.37 13.06 25.77
N ARG A 2 20.94 14.30 26.05
CA ARG A 2 19.51 14.70 25.99
C ARG A 2 18.85 14.53 24.61
N SER A 3 19.55 14.91 23.53
CA SER A 3 19.01 14.81 22.16
C SER A 3 18.72 13.37 21.72
N ALA A 4 19.56 12.42 22.12
CA ALA A 4 19.34 11.00 21.86
C ALA A 4 18.10 10.49 22.60
N LYS A 5 17.95 10.85 23.88
CA LYS A 5 16.76 10.50 24.69
C LYS A 5 15.46 11.08 24.11
N ARG A 6 15.48 12.28 23.52
CA ARG A 6 14.29 12.86 22.87
C ARG A 6 13.88 12.11 21.60
N ARG A 7 14.83 11.52 20.87
CA ARG A 7 14.59 10.85 19.59
C ARG A 7 14.19 9.37 19.72
N THR A 8 14.03 8.86 20.94
CA THR A 8 13.57 7.46 21.18
C THR A 8 12.20 7.18 20.57
N HIS A 9 11.32 8.18 20.54
CA HIS A 9 9.96 8.06 19.98
C HIS A 9 9.85 8.49 18.51
N TYR A 10 10.90 9.07 17.94
CA TYR A 10 10.92 9.45 16.52
C TYR A 10 11.29 8.23 15.68
N LYS A 11 10.30 7.37 15.42
CA LYS A 11 10.45 6.11 14.70
C LYS A 11 9.53 6.08 13.49
N ALA A 12 9.98 5.43 12.42
CA ALA A 12 9.12 5.11 11.30
C ALA A 12 8.12 4.03 11.74
N GLN A 13 6.86 4.19 11.36
CA GLN A 13 5.85 3.17 11.55
C GLN A 13 5.67 2.40 10.26
N GLU A 14 5.63 1.07 10.36
CA GLU A 14 5.37 0.22 9.21
C GLU A 14 3.91 0.32 8.77
N THR A 15 3.70 0.39 7.46
CA THR A 15 2.37 0.35 6.89
C THR A 15 1.89 -1.09 6.80
N THR A 16 0.61 -1.31 7.13
CA THR A 16 0.03 -2.65 7.02
C THR A 16 -0.19 -3.03 5.56
N LEU A 17 0.59 -4.00 5.10
CA LEU A 17 0.50 -4.57 3.75
C LEU A 17 -0.34 -5.86 3.75
N SER A 18 -0.93 -6.18 2.62
CA SER A 18 -1.67 -7.43 2.39
C SER A 18 -1.40 -7.89 0.97
N VAL A 19 -1.53 -9.18 0.71
CA VAL A 19 -1.34 -9.75 -0.63
C VAL A 19 -2.71 -9.81 -1.32
N ASP A 20 -2.77 -9.38 -2.57
CA ASP A 20 -3.96 -9.57 -3.38
C ASP A 20 -4.08 -11.02 -3.84
N SER A 21 -5.28 -11.60 -3.72
CA SER A 21 -5.50 -13.02 -4.04
C SER A 21 -5.41 -13.34 -5.53
N THR A 22 -5.63 -12.35 -6.40
CA THR A 22 -5.76 -12.57 -7.83
C THR A 22 -4.45 -12.26 -8.55
N THR A 23 -3.78 -11.18 -8.18
CA THR A 23 -2.52 -10.76 -8.83
C THR A 23 -1.27 -11.22 -8.07
N GLY A 24 -1.40 -11.60 -6.79
CA GLY A 24 -0.27 -11.95 -5.94
C GLY A 24 0.59 -10.75 -5.52
N GLU A 25 0.21 -9.54 -5.90
CA GLU A 25 0.98 -8.33 -5.55
C GLU A 25 0.69 -7.86 -4.13
N MET A 26 1.70 -7.27 -3.48
CA MET A 26 1.53 -6.61 -2.18
C MET A 26 0.95 -5.22 -2.34
N HIS A 27 -0.11 -4.94 -1.59
CA HIS A 27 -0.80 -3.66 -1.56
C HIS A 27 -1.07 -3.20 -0.13
N VAL A 28 -1.27 -1.89 0.04
CA VAL A 28 -1.68 -1.33 1.34
C VAL A 28 -3.08 -1.84 1.67
N ARG A 29 -3.25 -2.35 2.90
CA ARG A 29 -4.53 -2.90 3.32
C ARG A 29 -5.66 -1.88 3.16
N HIS A 30 -6.80 -2.35 2.64
CA HIS A 30 -7.99 -1.55 2.33
C HIS A 30 -7.80 -0.46 1.26
N ARG A 31 -6.78 -0.58 0.41
CA ARG A 31 -6.59 0.29 -0.75
C ARG A 31 -6.63 -0.53 -2.04
N ALA A 32 -7.14 0.08 -3.11
CA ALA A 32 -7.01 -0.49 -4.45
C ALA A 32 -5.57 -0.30 -4.95
N HIS A 33 -5.09 -1.24 -5.75
CA HIS A 33 -3.77 -1.19 -6.39
C HIS A 33 -3.91 -1.39 -7.90
N VAL A 34 -2.87 -0.98 -8.62
CA VAL A 34 -2.81 -1.15 -10.08
C VAL A 34 -1.89 -2.32 -10.37
N SER A 35 -2.43 -3.32 -11.07
CA SER A 35 -1.69 -4.49 -11.57
C SER A 35 -1.93 -4.57 -13.07
N GLU A 36 -0.86 -4.68 -13.86
CA GLU A 36 -0.95 -4.81 -15.33
C GLU A 36 -1.83 -3.73 -16.02
N GLY A 37 -1.82 -2.50 -15.49
CA GLY A 37 -2.59 -1.37 -16.04
C GLY A 37 -4.08 -1.36 -15.67
N LYS A 38 -4.55 -2.33 -14.89
CA LYS A 38 -5.91 -2.47 -14.38
C LYS A 38 -5.97 -2.18 -12.89
N LEU A 39 -7.11 -1.68 -12.39
CA LEU A 39 -7.31 -1.37 -10.98
C LEU A 39 -7.97 -2.56 -10.28
N PHE A 40 -7.35 -3.08 -9.22
CA PHE A 40 -7.84 -4.20 -8.43
C PHE A 40 -8.12 -3.80 -6.98
N TYR A 41 -9.14 -4.43 -6.38
CA TYR A 41 -9.44 -4.32 -4.96
C TYR A 41 -10.06 -5.62 -4.47
N LYS A 42 -9.51 -6.19 -3.38
CA LYS A 42 -9.99 -7.44 -2.77
C LYS A 42 -10.11 -8.57 -3.81
N GLY A 43 -9.11 -8.72 -4.69
CA GLY A 43 -9.09 -9.73 -5.74
C GLY A 43 -10.04 -9.49 -6.92
N LYS A 44 -10.79 -8.38 -6.95
CA LYS A 44 -11.73 -8.07 -8.03
C LYS A 44 -11.20 -6.95 -8.91
N LEU A 45 -11.43 -7.08 -10.21
CA LEU A 45 -11.23 -6.01 -11.18
C LEU A 45 -12.25 -4.90 -10.91
N VAL A 46 -11.77 -3.72 -10.53
CA VAL A 46 -12.60 -2.53 -10.30
C VAL A 46 -12.69 -1.68 -11.56
N SER A 47 -11.60 -1.56 -12.31
CA SER A 47 -11.55 -0.82 -13.56
C SER A 47 -10.54 -1.43 -14.51
N GLU A 48 -10.92 -1.55 -15.78
CA GLU A 48 -10.03 -1.99 -16.86
C GLU A 48 -8.93 -0.98 -17.17
N LYS A 49 -9.19 0.30 -16.89
CA LYS A 49 -8.22 1.38 -17.06
C LYS A 49 -7.84 1.93 -15.69
N ALA A 50 -6.56 1.82 -15.34
CA ALA A 50 -6.03 2.49 -14.16
C ALA A 50 -6.22 4.01 -14.28
N PRO A 51 -6.57 4.70 -13.18
CA PRO A 51 -6.62 6.15 -13.18
C PRO A 51 -5.22 6.69 -13.49
N LEU A 52 -5.14 7.64 -14.42
CA LEU A 52 -3.90 8.38 -14.68
C LEU A 52 -3.52 9.08 -13.38
N LYS A 53 -2.32 8.83 -12.87
CA LYS A 53 -1.78 9.65 -11.78
C LYS A 53 -1.65 11.07 -12.33
N ALA A 54 -2.37 12.01 -11.72
CA ALA A 54 -2.26 13.43 -11.99
C ALA A 54 -0.89 13.96 -11.56
#